data_AF-A0AA46TJL7-F1
#
_entry.id   AF-A0AA46TJL7-F1
#
_cell.length_a   1.000
_cell.length_b   1.000
_cell.length_c   1.000
_cell.angle_alpha   90.00
_cell.angle_beta   90.00
_cell.angle_gamma   90.00
#
_symmetry.space_group_name_H-M   'P 1'
#
loop_
_entity.id
_entity.type
_entity.pdbx_description
1 polymer ?
#
loop_
_entity_poly.entity_id
_entity_poly.type
_entity_poly.pdbx_seq_one_letter_code
_entity_poly.pdbx_strand_id
1 'polypeptide(L)' 'MPPSSAITVDNTGESLSTVNGPFVEAPEYLGGFWVIDVADEATAGDWAARASKALGGRIEVRAFQVPPGE' A
#
# COMPACT_ATOMS: atom_id res chain seq x y z
N MET A 1 -12.58 3.95 3.47
CA MET A 1 -13.33 4.31 2.24
C MET A 1 -13.40 3.07 1.37
N PRO A 2 -14.55 2.75 0.76
CA PRO A 2 -14.67 1.54 -0.06
C PRO A 2 -13.86 1.68 -1.37
N PRO A 3 -13.32 0.59 -1.92
CA PRO A 3 -12.66 0.60 -3.23
C PRO A 3 -13.52 1.19 -4.34
N SER A 4 -14.85 1.04 -4.25
CA SER A 4 -15.83 1.58 -5.19
C SER A 4 -15.87 3.11 -5.27
N SER A 5 -15.34 3.82 -4.27
CA SER A 5 -15.23 5.29 -4.29
C SER A 5 -13.88 5.79 -4.81
N ALA A 6 -13.00 4.91 -5.28
CA ALA A 6 -11.71 5.31 -5.85
C ALA A 6 -11.90 5.97 -7.22
N ILE A 7 -10.90 6.74 -7.65
CA ILE A 7 -10.75 7.19 -9.04
C ILE A 7 -9.37 6.71 -9.49
N THR A 8 -9.34 5.91 -10.54
CA THR A 8 -8.11 5.49 -11.20
C THR A 8 -7.72 6.55 -12.22
N VAL A 9 -6.47 7.00 -12.15
CA VAL A 9 -5.91 8.02 -13.03
C VAL A 9 -4.76 7.39 -13.82
N ASP A 10 -4.81 7.49 -15.14
CA ASP A 10 -3.75 6.98 -16.02
C ASP A 10 -3.37 8.06 -17.04
N ASN A 11 -2.09 8.45 -16.99
CA ASN A 11 -1.47 9.42 -17.89
C ASN A 11 -0.24 8.82 -18.61
N THR A 12 -0.23 7.50 -18.81
CA THR A 12 0.88 6.78 -19.48
C THR A 12 0.71 6.73 -21.00
N GLY A 13 -0.49 7.01 -21.52
CA GLY A 13 -0.78 7.11 -22.96
C GLY A 13 -0.63 8.53 -23.52
N GLU A 14 -1.21 8.76 -24.69
CA GLU A 14 -1.18 10.08 -25.37
C GLU A 14 -2.00 11.15 -24.65
N SER A 15 -2.96 10.75 -23.82
CA SER A 15 -3.83 11.67 -23.08
C SER A 15 -4.23 11.11 -21.72
N LEU A 16 -4.58 12.02 -20.81
CA LEU A 16 -5.06 11.70 -19.47
C LEU A 16 -6.39 10.95 -19.55
N SER A 17 -6.49 9.83 -18.84
CA SER A 17 -7.71 9.09 -18.62
C SER A 17 -8.03 8.98 -17.12
N THR A 18 -9.33 9.01 -16.79
CA THR A 18 -9.83 8.82 -15.44
C THR A 18 -11.01 7.86 -15.44
N VAL A 19 -11.03 6.92 -14.50
CA VAL A 19 -12.05 5.89 -14.37
C VAL A 19 -12.53 5.84 -12.92
N ASN A 20 -13.85 5.88 -12.71
CA ASN A 20 -14.41 5.66 -11.37
C ASN A 20 -14.26 4.19 -10.98
N GLY A 21 -13.75 3.94 -9.78
CA GLY A 21 -13.45 2.62 -9.26
C GLY A 21 -11.95 2.36 -9.08
N PRO A 22 -11.62 1.20 -8.49
CA PRO A 22 -10.24 0.81 -8.24
C PRO A 22 -9.50 0.47 -9.54
N PHE A 23 -8.16 0.50 -9.49
CA PHE A 23 -7.31 0.17 -10.64
C PHE A 23 -7.51 -1.28 -11.11
N VAL A 24 -7.77 -2.19 -10.18
CA VAL A 24 -8.03 -3.61 -10.44
C VAL A 24 -9.23 -4.07 -9.61
N GLU A 25 -10.05 -4.95 -10.18
CA GLU A 25 -11.03 -5.71 -9.42
C GLU A 25 -10.35 -6.89 -8.71
N ALA A 26 -10.49 -6.95 -7.39
CA ALA A 26 -9.79 -7.94 -6.58
C ALA A 26 -10.71 -8.50 -5.47
N PRO A 27 -10.50 -9.76 -5.06
CA PRO A 27 -11.25 -10.34 -3.94
C PRO A 27 -10.90 -9.67 -2.60
N GLU A 28 -9.71 -9.09 -2.48
CA GLU A 28 -9.23 -8.35 -1.32
C GLU A 28 -8.54 -7.07 -1.78
N TYR A 29 -8.78 -5.96 -1.08
CA TYR A 29 -8.20 -4.64 -1.39
C TYR A 29 -7.29 -4.16 -0.26
N LEU A 30 -6.25 -3.40 -0.63
CA LEU A 30 -5.42 -2.70 0.34
C LEU A 30 -6.24 -1.59 1.02
N GLY A 31 -6.52 -1.77 2.32
CA GLY A 31 -7.31 -0.81 3.11
C GLY A 31 -6.56 0.47 3.49
N GLY A 32 -5.23 0.49 3.31
CA GLY A 32 -4.33 1.59 3.65
C GLY A 32 -2.91 1.07 3.89
N PHE A 33 -1.97 1.99 4.14
CA PHE A 33 -0.60 1.65 4.51
C PHE A 33 -0.04 2.70 5.48
N TRP A 34 1.05 2.35 6.15
CA TRP A 34 1.86 3.28 6.92
C TRP A 34 3.29 3.23 6.42
N VAL A 35 4.02 4.33 6.62
CA VAL A 35 5.47 4.40 6.45
C VAL A 35 6.06 4.62 7.84
N ILE A 36 6.98 3.76 8.22
CA ILE A 36 7.71 3.85 9.49
C ILE A 36 9.20 3.91 9.19
N ASP A 37 9.92 4.70 9.97
CA ASP A 37 11.38 4.72 9.99
C ASP A 37 11.84 3.95 11.24
N VAL A 38 12.58 2.88 11.02
CA VAL A 38 13.04 1.94 12.05
C VAL A 38 14.44 1.46 11.70
N ALA A 39 15.19 1.05 12.73
CA ALA A 39 16.60 0.72 12.57
C ALA A 39 16.87 -0.51 11.67
N ASP A 40 15.95 -1.48 11.65
CA ASP A 40 16.10 -2.74 10.92
C ASP A 40 14.75 -3.41 10.61
N GLU A 41 14.81 -4.45 9.76
CA GLU A 41 13.65 -5.24 9.34
C GLU A 41 12.97 -5.97 10.51
N ALA A 42 13.75 -6.40 11.51
CA ALA A 42 13.20 -7.06 12.69
C ALA A 42 12.28 -6.11 13.48
N THR A 43 12.71 -4.86 13.67
CA THR A 43 11.93 -3.81 14.33
C THR A 43 10.66 -3.49 13.53
N ALA A 44 10.74 -3.46 12.18
CA ALA A 44 9.55 -3.31 11.34
C ALA A 44 8.56 -4.48 11.53
N GLY A 45 9.07 -5.71 11.62
CA GLY A 45 8.28 -6.92 11.89
C GLY A 45 7.53 -6.85 13.22
N ASP A 46 8.17 -6.39 14.28
CA ASP A 46 7.54 -6.22 15.59
C ASP A 46 6.38 -5.20 15.56
N TRP A 47 6.57 -4.09 14.85
CA TRP A 47 5.50 -3.12 14.64
C TRP A 47 4.34 -3.71 13.82
N ALA A 48 4.63 -4.44 12.75
CA ALA A 48 3.62 -5.09 11.94
C ALA A 48 2.83 -6.14 12.72
N ALA A 49 3.48 -6.91 13.60
CA ALA A 49 2.81 -7.88 14.47
C ALA A 49 1.85 -7.20 15.46
N ARG A 50 2.28 -6.11 16.10
CA ARG A 50 1.43 -5.31 17.00
C ARG A 50 0.22 -4.74 16.26
N ALA A 51 0.43 -4.20 15.07
CA ALA A 51 -0.64 -3.65 14.26
C ALA A 51 -1.61 -4.73 13.74
N SER A 52 -1.10 -5.85 13.26
CA SER A 52 -1.90 -7.00 12.81
C SER A 52 -2.83 -7.47 13.91
N LYS A 53 -2.32 -7.59 15.14
CA LYS A 53 -3.12 -7.94 16.32
C LYS A 53 -4.17 -6.88 16.65
N ALA A 54 -3.80 -5.60 16.58
CA ALA A 54 -4.71 -4.49 16.91
C ALA A 54 -5.84 -4.32 15.88
N LEU A 55 -5.54 -4.53 14.60
CA LEU A 55 -6.48 -4.37 13.49
C LEU A 55 -7.26 -5.65 13.15
N GLY A 56 -6.81 -6.81 13.63
CA GLY A 56 -7.42 -8.11 13.31
C GLY A 56 -7.22 -8.54 11.85
N GLY A 57 -6.12 -8.11 11.22
CA GLY A 57 -5.87 -8.31 9.79
C GLY A 57 -4.41 -8.60 9.47
N ARG A 58 -4.15 -9.11 8.26
CA ARG A 58 -2.78 -9.37 7.75
C ARG A 58 -2.10 -8.05 7.39
N ILE A 59 -0.80 -7.93 7.65
CA ILE A 59 0.03 -6.77 7.30
C ILE A 59 1.22 -7.27 6.46
N GLU A 60 1.40 -6.67 5.28
CA GLU A 60 2.57 -6.89 4.44
C GLU A 60 3.63 -5.83 4.78
N VAL A 61 4.87 -6.27 5.05
CA VAL A 61 6.01 -5.38 5.33
C VAL A 61 6.88 -5.33 4.08
N ARG A 62 7.18 -4.11 3.60
CA ARG A 62 8.05 -3.88 2.46
C ARG A 62 9.08 -2.82 2.82
N ALA A 63 10.36 -3.17 2.72
CA ALA A 63 11.43 -2.18 2.79
C ALA A 63 11.36 -1.27 1.56
N PHE A 64 11.71 0.01 1.73
CA PHE A 64 11.92 0.90 0.60
C PHE A 64 13.11 0.41 -0.21
N GLN A 65 12.99 0.45 -1.54
CA GLN A 65 14.15 0.24 -2.40
C GLN A 65 15.08 1.44 -2.21
N VAL A 66 16.32 1.18 -1.81
CA VAL A 66 17.37 2.20 -1.88
C VAL A 66 17.52 2.58 -3.36
N PRO A 67 17.50 3.87 -3.72
CA PRO A 67 17.76 4.28 -5.09
C PRO A 67 19.09 3.69 -5.56
N PRO A 68 19.20 3.18 -6.81
CA PRO A 68 20.49 2.75 -7.32
C PRO A 68 21.48 3.92 -7.29
N GLY A 69 22.53 3.82 -6.47
CA GLY A 69 23.63 4.80 -6.42
C GLY A 69 23.74 5.64 -5.15
N GLU A 70 23.03 5.31 -4.07
CA GLU A 70 23.40 5.70 -2.71
C GLU A 70 24.10 4.55 -1.98
#